data_AF-A0A0W0S7R2-F1
#
_entry.id   AF-A0A0W0S7R2-F1
#
_cell.length_a   1.000
_cell.length_b   1.000
_cell.length_c   1.000
_cell.angle_alpha   90.00
_cell.angle_beta   90.00
_cell.angle_gamma   90.00
#
_symmetry.space_group_name_H-M   'P 1'
#
loop_
_entity.id
_entity.type
_entity.pdbx_description
1 polymer ?
#
loop_
_entity_poly.entity_id
_entity_poly.type
_entity_poly.pdbx_seq_one_letter_code
_entity_poly.pdbx_strand_id
1 'polypeptide(L)'
;MQSRLTKPILRTLATFNKSVLSSLNKTHGSLFFPLSHKLDTTYPKLSPTEINEGIAQLHDSLSSDKNFIFRGTEGTQEVREAMTTDYLGMSCVQRKKAPSHDLVDYLVSNNSRYFFSTSPCKYTVRPYAAGISIIPCKGYIWVLGLPKVYTIPQKHLFLNEEMFDSYSRRQIQQLEKDEKYHPIKETAASNNEITVIVGARKEDNWAFKVSEDVAKIIQVSGPGRLLGKFMSSDEIVHVQDWTNPEFKKRVWSLEVVFSEGVTAKHFDKMNFRARELGLITRDERLLALEDASSVVDSQELDSLNANYRTTETHRVLKVHKDIPLGHKESLLEYIIAEIRSKKLEEIEHRDCPYTL
;
A
#
# COMPACT_ATOMS: atom_id res chain seq x y z
N MET A 1 2.74 15.62 39.31
CA MET A 1 2.23 15.46 37.94
C MET A 1 2.01 13.98 37.69
N GLN A 2 0.77 13.51 37.86
CA GLN A 2 0.40 12.11 37.68
C GLN A 2 0.28 11.79 36.19
N SER A 3 0.96 10.73 35.76
CA SER A 3 0.83 10.17 34.42
C SER A 3 -0.58 9.60 34.26
N ARG A 4 -1.34 10.15 33.32
CA ARG A 4 -2.60 9.56 32.87
C ARG A 4 -2.25 8.32 32.04
N LEU A 5 -2.24 7.17 32.70
CA LEU A 5 -2.41 5.87 32.06
C LEU A 5 -3.79 5.88 31.39
N THR A 6 -3.82 6.18 30.09
CA THR A 6 -5.00 5.95 29.25
C THR A 6 -5.30 4.46 29.23
N LYS A 7 -6.43 4.08 29.82
CA LYS A 7 -7.01 2.73 29.69
C LYS A 7 -7.14 2.39 28.19
N PRO A 8 -6.84 1.15 27.77
CA PRO A 8 -7.06 0.75 26.38
C PRO A 8 -8.55 0.81 26.10
N ILE A 9 -8.97 1.72 25.23
CA ILE A 9 -10.31 1.72 24.65
C ILE A 9 -10.41 0.41 23.87
N LEU A 10 -11.26 -0.51 24.33
CA LEU A 10 -11.70 -1.66 23.54
C LEU A 10 -12.41 -1.10 22.30
N ARG A 11 -11.66 -0.87 21.23
CA ARG A 11 -12.23 -0.46 19.93
C ARG A 11 -13.10 -1.61 19.45
N THR A 12 -14.40 -1.33 19.33
CA THR A 12 -15.32 -2.29 18.72
C THR A 12 -14.95 -2.39 17.25
N LEU A 13 -14.57 -3.59 16.80
CA LEU A 13 -14.25 -3.82 15.38
C LEU A 13 -15.45 -3.51 14.50
N ALA A 14 -15.18 -2.89 13.33
CA ALA A 14 -16.19 -2.62 12.33
C ALA A 14 -16.84 -3.93 11.83
N THR A 15 -18.09 -3.83 11.36
CA THR A 15 -18.86 -4.98 10.85
C THR A 15 -18.13 -5.70 9.72
N PHE A 16 -17.48 -4.93 8.83
CA PHE A 16 -16.62 -5.45 7.78
C PHE A 16 -15.52 -6.38 8.34
N ASN A 17 -14.74 -5.91 9.32
CA ASN A 17 -13.66 -6.69 9.93
C ASN A 17 -14.17 -7.98 10.58
N LYS A 18 -15.30 -7.90 11.31
CA LYS A 18 -15.93 -9.06 11.96
C LYS A 18 -16.38 -10.10 10.94
N SER A 19 -16.96 -9.67 9.82
CA SER A 19 -17.44 -10.55 8.75
C SER A 19 -16.29 -11.36 8.14
N VAL A 20 -15.19 -10.68 7.78
CA VAL A 20 -13.99 -11.34 7.24
C VAL A 20 -13.42 -12.33 8.26
N LEU A 21 -13.21 -11.90 9.51
CA LEU A 21 -12.65 -12.76 10.57
C LEU A 21 -13.52 -14.00 10.84
N SER A 22 -14.85 -13.86 10.81
CA SER A 22 -15.78 -14.99 10.97
C SER A 22 -15.56 -16.04 9.89
N SER A 23 -15.42 -15.63 8.63
CA SER A 23 -15.15 -16.55 7.51
C SER A 23 -13.79 -17.24 7.65
N LEU A 24 -12.75 -16.53 8.08
CA LEU A 24 -11.42 -17.12 8.28
C LEU A 24 -11.43 -18.20 9.37
N ASN A 25 -12.21 -18.01 10.44
CA ASN A 25 -12.29 -18.97 11.55
C ASN A 25 -13.05 -20.25 11.20
N LYS A 26 -14.05 -20.19 10.30
CA LYS A 26 -14.76 -21.38 9.78
C LYS A 26 -13.84 -22.34 9.01
N THR A 27 -12.66 -21.90 8.62
CA THR A 27 -11.72 -22.66 7.78
C THR A 27 -10.66 -23.44 8.59
N HIS A 28 -10.60 -23.26 9.92
CA HIS A 28 -9.65 -23.98 10.80
C HIS A 28 -10.22 -25.32 11.27
N GLY A 29 -10.12 -26.35 10.43
CA GLY A 29 -10.54 -27.72 10.74
C GLY A 29 -9.41 -28.73 10.99
N SER A 30 -8.13 -28.34 11.02
CA SER A 30 -7.02 -29.29 11.16
C SER A 30 -5.84 -28.69 11.92
N LEU A 31 -5.54 -29.28 13.07
CA LEU A 31 -4.60 -28.78 14.10
C LEU A 31 -3.14 -29.18 13.88
N PHE A 32 -2.77 -29.81 12.73
CA PHE A 32 -1.50 -30.53 12.64
C PHE A 32 -0.58 -30.20 11.44
N PHE A 33 -0.85 -29.15 10.65
CA PHE A 33 0.06 -28.78 9.55
C PHE A 33 0.35 -27.28 9.49
N PRO A 34 1.63 -26.85 9.53
CA PRO A 34 2.01 -25.43 9.41
C PRO A 34 1.60 -24.81 8.07
N LEU A 35 1.30 -25.62 7.05
CA LEU A 35 0.80 -25.21 5.73
C LEU A 35 -0.73 -25.04 5.65
N SER A 36 -1.48 -25.40 6.70
CA SER A 36 -2.97 -25.39 6.67
C SER A 36 -3.60 -24.03 6.36
N HIS A 37 -2.93 -22.93 6.70
CA HIS A 37 -3.41 -21.56 6.46
C HIS A 37 -3.19 -21.07 5.02
N LYS A 38 -2.44 -21.84 4.20
CA LYS A 38 -2.12 -21.53 2.80
C LYS A 38 -2.68 -22.56 1.84
N LEU A 39 -2.56 -23.85 2.18
CA LEU A 39 -2.96 -24.95 1.30
C LEU A 39 -4.44 -24.85 0.93
N ASP A 40 -4.74 -24.98 -0.36
CA ASP A 40 -6.10 -25.15 -0.85
C ASP A 40 -6.36 -26.56 -1.39
N THR A 41 -7.19 -27.33 -0.70
CA THR A 41 -7.58 -28.67 -1.14
C THR A 41 -8.81 -28.67 -2.04
N THR A 42 -9.46 -27.52 -2.25
CA THR A 42 -10.65 -27.42 -3.11
C THR A 42 -10.27 -27.13 -4.56
N TYR A 43 -9.19 -26.40 -4.80
CA TYR A 43 -8.76 -26.05 -6.17
C TYR A 43 -8.59 -27.27 -7.09
N PRO A 44 -7.90 -28.37 -6.67
CA PRO A 44 -7.76 -29.56 -7.52
C PRO A 44 -9.07 -30.26 -7.89
N LYS A 45 -10.18 -29.92 -7.22
CA LYS A 45 -11.49 -30.52 -7.43
C LYS A 45 -12.38 -29.69 -8.37
N LEU A 46 -11.94 -28.50 -8.77
CA LEU A 46 -12.69 -27.63 -9.67
C LEU A 46 -12.69 -28.20 -11.09
N SER A 47 -13.85 -28.19 -11.73
CA SER A 47 -14.01 -28.48 -13.14
C SER A 47 -13.47 -27.34 -14.02
N PRO A 48 -13.16 -27.60 -15.30
CA PRO A 48 -12.73 -26.55 -16.23
C PRO A 48 -13.73 -25.39 -16.36
N THR A 49 -15.03 -25.68 -16.27
CA THR A 49 -16.09 -24.66 -16.30
C THR A 49 -16.04 -23.76 -15.07
N GLU A 50 -15.94 -24.34 -13.87
CA GLU A 50 -15.81 -23.57 -12.62
C GLU A 50 -14.53 -22.72 -12.59
N ILE A 51 -13.43 -23.23 -13.18
CA ILE A 51 -12.19 -22.47 -13.33
C ILE A 51 -12.41 -21.25 -14.23
N ASN A 52 -13.00 -21.42 -15.41
CA ASN A 52 -13.24 -20.32 -16.35
C ASN A 52 -14.21 -19.28 -15.77
N GLU A 53 -15.28 -19.72 -15.10
CA GLU A 53 -16.21 -18.83 -14.40
C GLU A 53 -15.51 -18.07 -13.28
N GLY A 54 -14.68 -18.75 -12.48
CA GLY A 54 -13.92 -18.13 -11.39
C GLY A 54 -12.89 -17.10 -11.90
N ILE A 55 -12.26 -17.35 -13.06
CA ILE A 55 -11.39 -16.36 -13.72
C ILE A 55 -12.22 -15.14 -14.14
N ALA A 56 -13.33 -15.34 -14.85
CA ALA A 56 -14.20 -14.26 -15.31
C ALA A 56 -14.70 -13.41 -14.12
N GLN A 57 -15.20 -14.05 -13.07
CA GLN A 57 -15.64 -13.39 -11.83
C GLN A 57 -14.53 -12.57 -11.17
N LEU A 58 -13.29 -13.08 -11.18
CA LEU A 58 -12.15 -12.34 -10.65
C LEU A 58 -11.86 -11.09 -11.48
N HIS A 59 -11.91 -11.21 -12.81
CA HIS A 59 -11.73 -10.09 -13.72
C HIS A 59 -12.77 -8.99 -13.48
N ASP A 60 -14.04 -9.37 -13.29
CA ASP A 60 -15.16 -8.46 -13.07
C ASP A 60 -15.14 -7.83 -11.67
N SER A 61 -14.65 -8.56 -10.66
CA SER A 61 -14.58 -8.08 -9.27
C SER A 61 -13.49 -7.02 -9.04
N LEU A 62 -12.48 -6.97 -9.91
CA LEU A 62 -11.38 -6.02 -9.80
C LEU A 62 -11.69 -4.72 -10.54
N SER A 63 -11.86 -3.63 -9.78
CA SER A 63 -12.13 -2.30 -10.31
C SER A 63 -11.07 -1.83 -11.33
N SER A 64 -11.50 -1.05 -12.32
CA SER A 64 -10.63 -0.38 -13.30
C SER A 64 -10.41 1.10 -12.99
N ASP A 65 -10.96 1.61 -11.88
CA ASP A 65 -10.78 3.00 -11.45
C ASP A 65 -9.32 3.25 -11.01
N LYS A 66 -8.73 4.32 -11.56
CA LYS A 66 -7.33 4.73 -11.39
C LYS A 66 -6.99 5.18 -9.96
N ASN A 67 -8.00 5.35 -9.10
CA ASN A 67 -7.84 5.69 -7.70
C ASN A 67 -7.73 4.48 -6.78
N PHE A 68 -7.83 3.26 -7.32
CA PHE A 68 -7.53 2.05 -6.59
C PHE A 68 -6.10 1.58 -6.83
N ILE A 69 -5.53 1.04 -5.77
CA ILE A 69 -4.32 0.25 -5.79
C ILE A 69 -4.65 -1.12 -5.19
N PHE A 70 -3.81 -2.08 -5.52
CA PHE A 70 -4.04 -3.48 -5.25
C PHE A 70 -2.86 -4.08 -4.51
N ARG A 71 -3.14 -5.11 -3.71
CA ARG A 71 -2.10 -5.94 -3.11
C ARG A 71 -2.53 -7.39 -3.10
N GLY A 72 -1.64 -8.28 -3.53
CA GLY A 72 -1.79 -9.72 -3.35
C GLY A 72 -1.13 -10.15 -2.04
N THR A 73 -1.79 -11.04 -1.30
CA THR A 73 -1.21 -11.68 -0.12
C THR A 73 -1.54 -13.16 -0.11
N GLU A 74 -0.55 -13.98 0.22
CA GLU A 74 -0.69 -15.43 0.25
C GLU A 74 -1.08 -15.89 1.67
N GLY A 75 -2.09 -16.76 1.75
CA GLY A 75 -2.61 -17.29 3.01
C GLY A 75 -3.38 -16.27 3.84
N THR A 76 -3.79 -16.68 5.05
CA THR A 76 -4.72 -15.91 5.87
C THR A 76 -4.08 -14.98 6.90
N GLN A 77 -2.76 -15.04 7.08
CA GLN A 77 -2.11 -14.39 8.24
C GLN A 77 -2.20 -12.86 8.19
N GLU A 78 -1.80 -12.25 7.08
CA GLU A 78 -1.85 -10.78 6.92
C GLU A 78 -3.30 -10.28 7.04
N VAL A 79 -4.26 -11.00 6.46
CA VAL A 79 -5.69 -10.68 6.56
C VAL A 79 -6.17 -10.73 8.00
N ARG A 80 -5.86 -11.81 8.72
CA ARG A 80 -6.25 -11.97 10.14
C ARG A 80 -5.67 -10.85 10.99
N GLU A 81 -4.39 -10.55 10.85
CA GLU A 81 -3.71 -9.49 11.62
C GLU A 81 -4.28 -8.10 11.30
N ALA A 82 -4.43 -7.77 10.01
CA ALA A 82 -4.95 -6.47 9.58
C ALA A 82 -6.40 -6.27 10.01
N MET A 83 -7.24 -7.30 9.91
CA MET A 83 -8.64 -7.23 10.37
C MET A 83 -8.77 -7.09 11.88
N THR A 84 -7.88 -7.74 12.64
CA THR A 84 -7.89 -7.69 14.12
C THR A 84 -7.37 -6.35 14.64
N THR A 85 -6.35 -5.79 14.00
CA THR A 85 -5.73 -4.52 14.43
C THR A 85 -6.35 -3.30 13.78
N ASP A 86 -7.16 -3.49 12.74
CA ASP A 86 -7.70 -2.47 11.84
C ASP A 86 -6.62 -1.73 11.02
N TYR A 87 -5.41 -2.29 10.88
CA TYR A 87 -4.33 -1.69 10.10
C TYR A 87 -3.66 -2.68 9.14
N LEU A 88 -3.64 -2.35 7.85
CA LEU A 88 -2.89 -3.07 6.82
C LEU A 88 -1.57 -2.35 6.53
N GLY A 89 -0.46 -3.08 6.61
CA GLY A 89 0.90 -2.55 6.49
C GLY A 89 1.64 -2.37 7.81
N MET A 90 1.10 -2.88 8.92
CA MET A 90 1.73 -2.83 10.26
C MET A 90 1.75 -4.19 10.99
N SER A 91 1.81 -5.28 10.21
CA SER A 91 1.85 -6.66 10.70
C SER A 91 3.05 -6.92 11.60
N CYS A 92 3.00 -8.02 12.36
CA CYS A 92 4.12 -8.42 13.22
C CYS A 92 5.41 -8.69 12.41
N VAL A 93 5.28 -9.16 11.17
CA VAL A 93 6.38 -9.37 10.23
C VAL A 93 6.96 -8.03 9.78
N GLN A 94 6.09 -7.10 9.38
CA GLN A 94 6.51 -5.77 8.93
C GLN A 94 7.29 -5.02 10.02
N ARG A 95 6.84 -5.08 11.27
CA ARG A 95 7.51 -4.41 12.42
C ARG A 95 8.91 -4.97 12.72
N LYS A 96 9.22 -6.19 12.29
CA LYS A 96 10.53 -6.83 12.49
C LYS A 96 11.56 -6.44 11.43
N LYS A 97 11.14 -5.87 10.29
CA LYS A 97 12.04 -5.41 9.22
C LYS A 97 12.95 -4.26 9.66
N ALA A 98 13.98 -3.97 8.88
CA ALA A 98 14.92 -2.89 9.18
C ALA A 98 14.23 -1.50 9.24
N PRO A 99 14.65 -0.60 10.14
CA PRO A 99 14.18 0.78 10.19
C PRO A 99 14.87 1.63 9.12
N SER A 100 14.57 1.37 7.84
CA SER A 100 15.25 2.00 6.70
C SER A 100 14.27 2.70 5.75
N HIS A 101 14.68 3.83 5.20
CA HIS A 101 14.03 4.51 4.07
C HIS A 101 14.86 4.43 2.78
N ASP A 102 15.82 3.51 2.70
CA ASP A 102 16.55 3.21 1.46
C ASP A 102 15.58 2.56 0.46
N LEU A 103 15.04 3.38 -0.44
CA LEU A 103 14.09 2.95 -1.46
C LEU A 103 14.70 1.90 -2.38
N VAL A 104 15.97 2.06 -2.78
CA VAL A 104 16.60 1.16 -3.76
C VAL A 104 16.86 -0.20 -3.14
N ASP A 105 17.35 -0.25 -1.90
CA ASP A 105 17.50 -1.52 -1.19
C ASP A 105 16.16 -2.22 -0.99
N TYR A 106 15.10 -1.46 -0.67
CA TYR A 106 13.77 -2.01 -0.49
C TYR A 106 13.23 -2.73 -1.74
N LEU A 107 13.51 -2.22 -2.94
CA LEU A 107 13.10 -2.87 -4.20
C LEU A 107 13.72 -4.26 -4.38
N VAL A 108 14.87 -4.51 -3.76
CA VAL A 108 15.60 -5.78 -3.87
C VAL A 108 15.27 -6.70 -2.70
N SER A 109 15.36 -6.18 -1.48
CA SER A 109 15.33 -6.97 -0.24
C SER A 109 13.95 -7.02 0.42
N ASN A 110 13.03 -6.11 0.04
CA ASN A 110 11.76 -5.86 0.72
C ASN A 110 11.93 -5.67 2.25
N ASN A 111 13.10 -5.19 2.69
CA ASN A 111 13.48 -5.09 4.10
C ASN A 111 13.40 -3.64 4.60
N SER A 112 12.19 -3.09 4.64
CA SER A 112 11.90 -1.86 5.35
C SER A 112 10.60 -2.03 6.15
N ARG A 113 10.61 -1.62 7.42
CA ARG A 113 9.39 -1.54 8.23
C ARG A 113 8.49 -0.36 7.84
N TYR A 114 9.04 0.63 7.14
CA TYR A 114 8.36 1.86 6.76
C TYR A 114 7.76 1.82 5.36
N PHE A 115 8.11 0.82 4.54
CA PHE A 115 7.61 0.65 3.19
C PHE A 115 6.70 -0.57 3.02
N PHE A 116 5.66 -0.39 2.23
CA PHE A 116 4.66 -1.41 1.96
C PHE A 116 4.26 -1.41 0.48
N SER A 117 4.62 -2.48 -0.25
CA SER A 117 4.33 -2.60 -1.69
C SER A 117 2.85 -2.76 -2.00
N THR A 118 2.42 -2.00 -3.00
CA THR A 118 1.11 -2.08 -3.66
C THR A 118 1.31 -1.88 -5.16
N SER A 119 0.29 -2.14 -5.96
CA SER A 119 0.34 -1.94 -7.41
C SER A 119 -0.89 -1.18 -7.91
N PRO A 120 -0.76 -0.22 -8.83
CA PRO A 120 -1.88 0.36 -9.55
C PRO A 120 -2.50 -0.62 -10.57
N CYS A 121 -1.81 -1.71 -10.89
CA CYS A 121 -2.26 -2.70 -11.85
C CYS A 121 -2.89 -3.92 -11.15
N LYS A 122 -4.18 -4.12 -11.40
CA LYS A 122 -4.96 -5.25 -10.86
C LYS A 122 -4.48 -6.64 -11.32
N TYR A 123 -3.66 -6.71 -12.37
CA TYR A 123 -3.13 -7.96 -12.91
C TYR A 123 -1.78 -8.34 -12.29
N THR A 124 -0.93 -7.36 -11.96
CA THR A 124 0.41 -7.66 -11.41
C THR A 124 0.36 -8.20 -9.98
N VAL A 125 -0.77 -8.07 -9.28
CA VAL A 125 -0.96 -8.60 -7.91
C VAL A 125 -1.33 -10.08 -7.85
N ARG A 126 -1.80 -10.66 -8.96
CA ARG A 126 -2.29 -12.05 -8.99
C ARG A 126 -1.22 -13.07 -8.60
N PRO A 127 0.03 -12.97 -9.11
CA PRO A 127 1.09 -13.90 -8.70
C PRO A 127 1.37 -13.84 -7.20
N TYR A 128 1.34 -12.66 -6.58
CA TYR A 128 1.58 -12.47 -5.15
C TYR A 128 0.44 -12.98 -4.26
N ALA A 129 -0.78 -13.07 -4.79
CA ALA A 129 -1.90 -13.62 -4.04
C ALA A 129 -1.83 -15.15 -3.96
N ALA A 130 -1.61 -15.84 -5.08
CA ALA A 130 -1.64 -17.30 -5.11
C ALA A 130 -0.82 -17.97 -6.25
N GLY A 131 -0.09 -17.19 -7.07
CA GLY A 131 0.64 -17.74 -8.22
C GLY A 131 2.10 -18.17 -7.96
N ILE A 132 2.72 -17.73 -6.85
CA ILE A 132 4.12 -18.07 -6.52
C ILE A 132 4.24 -19.43 -5.81
N SER A 133 3.22 -19.81 -5.04
CA SER A 133 3.21 -21.07 -4.29
C SER A 133 3.47 -22.28 -5.17
N ILE A 134 4.19 -23.28 -4.64
CA ILE A 134 4.48 -24.53 -5.36
C ILE A 134 3.23 -25.43 -5.41
N ILE A 135 2.45 -25.41 -4.34
CA ILE A 135 1.24 -26.21 -4.13
C ILE A 135 0.00 -25.31 -4.28
N PRO A 136 -1.19 -25.89 -4.51
CA PRO A 136 -2.42 -25.11 -4.54
C PRO A 136 -2.61 -24.32 -3.26
N CYS A 137 -2.95 -23.05 -3.39
CA CYS A 137 -3.02 -22.16 -2.24
C CYS A 137 -4.15 -21.15 -2.30
N LYS A 138 -4.56 -20.71 -1.11
CA LYS A 138 -5.49 -19.61 -0.91
C LYS A 138 -4.71 -18.31 -0.80
N GLY A 139 -5.22 -17.29 -1.47
CA GLY A 139 -4.70 -15.94 -1.45
C GLY A 139 -5.81 -14.93 -1.24
N TYR A 140 -5.40 -13.67 -1.09
CA TYR A 140 -6.31 -12.55 -1.03
C TYR A 140 -5.77 -11.40 -1.88
N ILE A 141 -6.67 -10.74 -2.58
CA ILE A 141 -6.39 -9.46 -3.25
C ILE A 141 -7.12 -8.38 -2.47
N TRP A 142 -6.34 -7.42 -1.97
CA TRP A 142 -6.83 -6.20 -1.36
C TRP A 142 -7.09 -5.16 -2.44
N VAL A 143 -8.27 -4.55 -2.42
CA VAL A 143 -8.62 -3.37 -3.23
C VAL A 143 -8.65 -2.16 -2.30
N LEU A 144 -7.72 -1.24 -2.51
CA LEU A 144 -7.37 -0.16 -1.57
C LEU A 144 -7.52 1.21 -2.24
N GLY A 145 -7.98 2.20 -1.50
CA GLY A 145 -7.81 3.60 -1.91
C GLY A 145 -6.33 4.03 -1.90
N LEU A 146 -6.03 5.25 -2.37
CA LEU A 146 -4.69 5.80 -2.25
C LEU A 146 -4.29 6.00 -0.77
N PRO A 147 -3.01 5.78 -0.40
CA PRO A 147 -2.53 5.94 0.97
C PRO A 147 -2.40 7.40 1.37
N LYS A 148 -2.11 7.67 2.65
CA LYS A 148 -1.70 9.01 3.08
C LYS A 148 -0.42 9.46 2.36
N VAL A 149 0.59 8.58 2.29
CA VAL A 149 1.90 8.90 1.71
C VAL A 149 2.40 7.74 0.88
N TYR A 150 2.95 8.03 -0.30
CA TYR A 150 3.57 7.04 -1.16
C TYR A 150 4.70 7.60 -2.01
N THR A 151 5.40 6.70 -2.68
CA THR A 151 6.40 6.99 -3.70
C THR A 151 6.23 6.04 -4.89
N ILE A 152 6.70 6.49 -6.05
CA ILE A 152 6.76 5.69 -7.28
C ILE A 152 8.24 5.42 -7.58
N PRO A 153 8.73 4.17 -7.42
CA PRO A 153 10.15 3.86 -7.63
C PRO A 153 10.62 4.14 -9.05
N GLN A 154 9.81 3.84 -10.07
CA GLN A 154 10.12 4.13 -11.47
C GLN A 154 10.39 5.63 -11.71
N LYS A 155 9.62 6.51 -11.06
CA LYS A 155 9.82 7.97 -11.13
C LYS A 155 11.17 8.38 -10.57
N HIS A 156 11.67 7.69 -9.55
CA HIS A 156 12.99 7.97 -8.96
C HIS A 156 14.12 7.67 -9.94
N LEU A 157 13.97 6.66 -10.79
CA LEU A 157 14.97 6.35 -11.82
C LEU A 157 15.17 7.53 -12.77
N PHE A 158 14.10 8.21 -13.16
CA PHE A 158 14.17 9.40 -14.03
C PHE A 158 14.62 10.66 -13.30
N LEU A 159 14.25 10.83 -12.04
CA LEU A 159 14.57 12.03 -11.27
C LEU A 159 15.94 11.99 -10.59
N ASN A 160 16.39 10.80 -10.19
CA ASN A 160 17.57 10.59 -9.35
C ASN A 160 18.22 9.23 -9.64
N GLU A 161 18.66 9.06 -10.88
CA GLU A 161 19.37 7.86 -11.33
C GLU A 161 20.61 7.55 -10.46
N GLU A 162 21.27 8.58 -9.91
CA GLU A 162 22.47 8.43 -9.09
C GLU A 162 22.24 7.56 -7.85
N MET A 163 21.04 7.63 -7.25
CA MET A 163 20.70 6.78 -6.10
C MET A 163 20.79 5.29 -6.45
N PHE A 164 20.42 4.92 -7.68
CA PHE A 164 20.52 3.54 -8.19
C PHE A 164 21.97 3.19 -8.53
N ASP A 165 22.76 4.13 -9.07
CA ASP A 165 24.19 3.93 -9.34
C ASP A 165 24.99 3.75 -8.06
N SER A 166 24.71 4.55 -7.03
CA SER A 166 25.32 4.43 -5.71
C SER A 166 25.00 3.09 -5.05
N TYR A 167 23.74 2.61 -5.16
CA TYR A 167 23.40 1.25 -4.73
C TYR A 167 24.19 0.19 -5.52
N SER A 168 24.20 0.27 -6.85
CA SER A 168 24.89 -0.68 -7.72
C SER A 168 26.38 -0.77 -7.39
N ARG A 169 27.06 0.36 -7.20
CA ARG A 169 28.47 0.42 -6.79
C ARG A 169 28.71 -0.25 -5.44
N ARG A 170 27.85 0.01 -4.45
CA ARG A 170 27.94 -0.63 -3.12
C ARG A 170 27.78 -2.16 -3.22
N GLN A 171 26.81 -2.64 -3.99
CA GLN A 171 26.57 -4.07 -4.16
C GLN A 171 27.73 -4.76 -4.88
N ILE A 172 28.22 -4.20 -5.99
CA ILE A 172 29.34 -4.77 -6.75
C ILE A 172 30.60 -4.91 -5.89
N GLN A 173 30.87 -3.94 -5.00
CA GLN A 173 32.00 -3.99 -4.08
C GLN A 173 31.89 -5.09 -3.01
N GLN A 174 30.66 -5.57 -2.75
CA GLN A 174 30.36 -6.58 -1.72
C GLN A 174 30.26 -8.00 -2.30
N LEU A 175 30.28 -8.16 -3.62
CA LEU A 175 30.15 -9.46 -4.26
C LEU A 175 31.34 -10.36 -3.96
N GLU A 176 31.05 -11.60 -3.60
CA GLU A 176 32.08 -12.64 -3.50
C GLU A 176 32.55 -13.07 -4.90
N LYS A 177 33.70 -13.76 -4.94
CA LYS A 177 34.21 -14.32 -6.19
C LYS A 177 33.17 -15.29 -6.75
N ASP A 178 32.78 -15.08 -8.01
CA ASP A 178 31.77 -15.83 -8.76
C ASP A 178 30.29 -15.42 -8.58
N GLU A 179 29.99 -14.40 -7.77
CA GLU A 179 28.64 -13.83 -7.71
C GLU A 179 28.38 -12.85 -8.87
N LYS A 180 27.15 -12.88 -9.41
CA LYS A 180 26.72 -11.98 -10.49
C LYS A 180 25.86 -10.83 -9.93
N TYR A 181 26.23 -9.61 -10.29
CA TYR A 181 25.39 -8.45 -10.06
C TYR A 181 24.16 -8.48 -10.96
N HIS A 182 22.98 -8.26 -10.38
CA HIS A 182 21.74 -8.06 -11.12
C HIS A 182 21.42 -6.55 -11.20
N PRO A 183 21.37 -5.94 -12.40
CA PRO A 183 21.12 -4.51 -12.55
C PRO A 183 19.79 -4.04 -11.96
N ILE A 184 19.85 -3.18 -10.93
CA ILE A 184 18.64 -2.67 -10.25
C ILE A 184 17.84 -1.69 -11.10
N LYS A 185 18.49 -1.00 -12.05
CA LYS A 185 17.82 -0.03 -12.93
C LYS A 185 16.77 -0.70 -13.82
N GLU A 186 17.04 -1.90 -14.33
CA GLU A 186 16.07 -2.66 -15.16
C GLU A 186 14.86 -3.09 -14.35
N THR A 187 15.08 -3.56 -13.12
CA THR A 187 14.01 -3.87 -12.17
C THR A 187 13.18 -2.62 -11.88
N ALA A 188 13.81 -1.48 -11.58
CA ALA A 188 13.09 -0.23 -11.31
C ALA A 188 12.32 0.30 -12.54
N ALA A 189 12.87 0.16 -13.75
CA ALA A 189 12.24 0.60 -14.99
C ALA A 189 10.99 -0.22 -15.34
N SER A 190 10.99 -1.52 -15.00
CA SER A 190 9.85 -2.43 -15.22
C SER A 190 8.87 -2.49 -14.04
N ASN A 191 9.22 -1.88 -12.91
CA ASN A 191 8.41 -1.86 -11.71
C ASN A 191 7.33 -0.77 -11.78
N ASN A 192 6.08 -1.17 -11.93
CA ASN A 192 4.92 -0.26 -11.88
C ASN A 192 4.32 -0.11 -10.47
N GLU A 193 4.93 -0.68 -9.44
CA GLU A 193 4.46 -0.64 -8.06
C GLU A 193 4.43 0.78 -7.49
N ILE A 194 3.52 0.95 -6.54
CA ILE A 194 3.46 2.09 -5.63
C ILE A 194 3.97 1.60 -4.28
N THR A 195 5.01 2.25 -3.77
CA THR A 195 5.52 1.98 -2.43
C THR A 195 4.82 2.90 -1.44
N VAL A 196 3.95 2.33 -0.62
CA VAL A 196 3.26 3.04 0.45
C VAL A 196 4.22 3.27 1.60
N ILE A 197 4.18 4.46 2.19
CA ILE A 197 5.00 4.82 3.34
C ILE A 197 4.11 4.79 4.59
N VAL A 198 4.35 3.80 5.46
CA VAL A 198 3.54 3.55 6.65
C VAL A 198 4.06 4.28 7.90
N GLY A 199 5.16 5.02 7.77
CA GLY A 199 5.71 5.89 8.83
C GLY A 199 7.10 6.44 8.47
N ALA A 200 7.52 7.52 9.13
CA ALA A 200 8.89 8.04 9.10
C ALA A 200 9.68 7.70 10.37
N ARG A 201 8.98 7.47 11.49
CA ARG A 201 9.54 7.17 12.81
C ARG A 201 8.86 5.93 13.40
N LYS A 202 9.41 5.42 14.50
CA LYS A 202 8.95 4.17 15.12
C LYS A 202 7.52 4.26 15.65
N GLU A 203 7.15 5.45 16.13
CA GLU A 203 5.87 5.80 16.71
C GLU A 203 4.78 6.10 15.67
N ASP A 204 5.17 6.36 14.42
CA ASP A 204 4.25 6.72 13.35
C ASP A 204 3.39 5.51 12.94
N ASN A 205 2.16 5.80 12.51
CA ASN A 205 1.27 4.83 11.91
C ASN A 205 0.44 5.48 10.80
N TRP A 206 1.02 5.52 9.60
CA TRP A 206 0.38 6.03 8.39
C TRP A 206 -0.20 4.92 7.51
N ALA A 207 -0.25 3.70 8.05
CA ALA A 207 -0.77 2.51 7.39
C ALA A 207 -2.25 2.65 7.06
N PHE A 208 -2.75 1.81 6.15
CA PHE A 208 -4.16 1.80 5.80
C PHE A 208 -5.00 1.38 7.00
N LYS A 209 -6.01 2.17 7.34
CA LYS A 209 -7.04 1.78 8.30
C LYS A 209 -8.06 0.93 7.58
N VAL A 210 -8.12 -0.36 7.90
CA VAL A 210 -8.88 -1.36 7.13
C VAL A 210 -10.36 -0.99 7.01
N SER A 211 -10.95 -0.53 8.12
CA SER A 211 -12.35 -0.11 8.16
C SER A 211 -12.71 1.07 7.25
N GLU A 212 -11.75 1.88 6.80
CA GLU A 212 -12.00 3.11 6.02
C GLU A 212 -11.35 3.08 4.63
N ASP A 213 -10.13 2.55 4.51
CA ASP A 213 -9.30 2.65 3.31
C ASP A 213 -9.38 1.43 2.39
N VAL A 214 -9.89 0.30 2.90
CA VAL A 214 -10.07 -0.93 2.10
C VAL A 214 -11.48 -0.94 1.54
N ALA A 215 -11.59 -0.94 0.22
CA ALA A 215 -12.87 -0.99 -0.48
C ALA A 215 -13.44 -2.41 -0.56
N LYS A 216 -12.56 -3.37 -0.83
CA LYS A 216 -12.93 -4.77 -1.02
C LYS A 216 -11.75 -5.68 -0.72
N ILE A 217 -12.05 -6.90 -0.29
CA ILE A 217 -11.11 -8.01 -0.26
C ILE A 217 -11.70 -9.15 -1.05
N ILE A 218 -10.87 -9.74 -1.91
CA ILE A 218 -11.25 -10.86 -2.76
C ILE A 218 -10.41 -12.05 -2.34
N GLN A 219 -11.04 -13.10 -1.84
CA GLN A 219 -10.38 -14.38 -1.65
C GLN A 219 -10.22 -15.05 -3.01
N VAL A 220 -9.01 -15.53 -3.27
CA VAL A 220 -8.66 -16.26 -4.48
C VAL A 220 -8.05 -17.60 -4.14
N SER A 221 -8.06 -18.49 -5.12
CA SER A 221 -7.36 -19.77 -5.04
C SER A 221 -6.51 -19.97 -6.28
N GLY A 222 -5.33 -20.58 -6.13
CA GLY A 222 -4.42 -20.85 -7.23
C GLY A 222 -3.97 -22.32 -7.27
N PRO A 223 -3.57 -22.82 -8.45
CA PRO A 223 -3.12 -24.20 -8.64
C PRO A 223 -1.73 -24.49 -8.06
N GLY A 224 -0.93 -23.45 -7.87
CA GLY A 224 0.50 -23.56 -7.56
C GLY A 224 1.36 -24.01 -8.76
N ARG A 225 2.65 -23.68 -8.72
CA ARG A 225 3.58 -23.82 -9.87
C ARG A 225 3.84 -25.26 -10.32
N LEU A 226 3.73 -26.25 -9.41
CA LEU A 226 4.03 -27.65 -9.75
C LEU A 226 2.79 -28.41 -10.22
N LEU A 227 1.66 -28.26 -9.52
CA LEU A 227 0.40 -28.91 -9.93
C LEU A 227 -0.27 -28.20 -11.09
N GLY A 228 -0.13 -26.87 -11.23
CA GLY A 228 -0.71 -26.11 -12.35
C GLY A 228 -0.29 -26.63 -13.73
N LYS A 229 0.91 -27.21 -13.87
CA LYS A 229 1.38 -27.81 -15.13
C LYS A 229 0.60 -29.06 -15.57
N PHE A 230 -0.13 -29.68 -14.64
CA PHE A 230 -0.94 -30.88 -14.88
C PHE A 230 -2.44 -30.59 -14.80
N MET A 231 -2.83 -29.32 -14.64
CA MET A 231 -4.22 -28.89 -14.55
C MET A 231 -4.64 -28.19 -15.83
N SER A 232 -5.95 -28.03 -16.02
CA SER A 232 -6.52 -27.36 -17.19
C SER A 232 -6.23 -25.85 -17.25
N SER A 233 -5.73 -25.26 -16.16
CA SER A 233 -5.33 -23.86 -16.06
C SER A 233 -4.33 -23.64 -14.93
N ASP A 234 -3.39 -22.71 -15.13
CA ASP A 234 -2.43 -22.22 -14.15
C ASP A 234 -2.84 -20.86 -13.53
N GLU A 235 -4.03 -20.34 -13.88
CA GLU A 235 -4.57 -19.07 -13.40
C GLU A 235 -5.17 -19.15 -11.99
N ILE A 236 -5.22 -18.00 -11.30
CA ILE A 236 -5.94 -17.89 -10.03
C ILE A 236 -7.44 -17.65 -10.27
N VAL A 237 -8.28 -18.24 -9.42
CA VAL A 237 -9.74 -18.18 -9.51
C VAL A 237 -10.33 -17.41 -8.33
N HIS A 238 -11.44 -16.72 -8.59
CA HIS A 238 -12.28 -16.13 -7.54
C HIS A 238 -12.87 -17.20 -6.62
N VAL A 239 -12.95 -16.90 -5.32
CA VAL A 239 -13.68 -17.74 -4.33
C VAL A 239 -14.83 -16.97 -3.72
N GLN A 240 -14.57 -15.80 -3.14
CA GLN A 240 -15.59 -14.93 -2.54
C GLN A 240 -15.04 -13.51 -2.36
N ASP A 241 -15.93 -12.53 -2.22
CA ASP A 241 -15.58 -11.15 -1.93
C ASP A 241 -16.24 -10.62 -0.65
N TRP A 242 -15.57 -9.65 -0.03
CA TRP A 242 -16.15 -8.80 1.00
C TRP A 242 -16.01 -7.36 0.57
N THR A 243 -17.15 -6.69 0.36
CA THR A 243 -17.18 -5.25 0.08
C THR A 243 -17.35 -4.49 1.39
N ASN A 244 -16.53 -3.46 1.59
CA ASN A 244 -16.61 -2.60 2.77
C ASN A 244 -17.61 -1.46 2.53
N PRO A 245 -18.77 -1.43 3.22
CA PRO A 245 -19.75 -0.35 3.04
C PRO A 245 -19.27 1.00 3.58
N GLU A 246 -18.30 1.00 4.51
CA GLU A 246 -17.75 2.22 5.13
C GLU A 246 -16.56 2.79 4.37
N PHE A 247 -16.15 2.14 3.27
CA PHE A 247 -15.04 2.62 2.46
C PHE A 247 -15.32 4.02 1.93
N LYS A 248 -14.32 4.89 2.08
CA LYS A 248 -14.29 6.19 1.42
C LYS A 248 -12.91 6.47 0.87
N LYS A 249 -12.87 7.10 -0.30
CA LYS A 249 -11.62 7.66 -0.84
C LYS A 249 -11.16 8.77 0.09
N ARG A 250 -9.85 8.80 0.39
CA ARG A 250 -9.24 9.93 1.08
C ARG A 250 -9.38 11.19 0.25
N VAL A 251 -9.52 12.32 0.90
CA VAL A 251 -9.56 13.63 0.25
C VAL A 251 -8.20 13.97 -0.35
N TRP A 252 -7.13 13.48 0.26
CA TRP A 252 -5.76 13.76 -0.14
C TRP A 252 -4.84 12.53 -0.06
N SER A 253 -3.75 12.60 -0.83
CA SER A 253 -2.62 11.67 -0.79
C SER A 253 -1.35 12.43 -1.18
N LEU A 254 -0.25 12.23 -0.46
CA LEU A 254 1.04 12.87 -0.74
C LEU A 254 1.95 11.91 -1.50
N GLU A 255 2.41 12.32 -2.68
CA GLU A 255 3.52 11.64 -3.35
C GLU A 255 4.83 12.31 -2.97
N VAL A 256 5.74 11.57 -2.37
CA VAL A 256 7.05 12.08 -1.95
C VAL A 256 8.18 11.48 -2.76
N VAL A 257 9.31 12.18 -2.81
CA VAL A 257 10.55 11.71 -3.41
C VAL A 257 11.67 11.52 -2.38
N PHE A 258 12.57 10.59 -2.69
CA PHE A 258 13.76 10.25 -1.91
C PHE A 258 15.03 10.67 -2.64
N SER A 259 16.01 11.11 -1.86
CA SER A 259 17.34 11.46 -2.35
C SER A 259 18.42 10.78 -1.51
N GLU A 260 19.69 10.87 -1.93
CA GLU A 260 20.83 10.32 -1.17
C GLU A 260 21.05 11.03 0.19
N GLY A 261 20.40 12.17 0.41
CA GLY A 261 20.43 12.89 1.68
C GLY A 261 19.09 13.54 2.03
N VAL A 262 19.09 14.35 3.08
CA VAL A 262 17.87 14.99 3.62
C VAL A 262 17.84 16.51 3.45
N THR A 263 18.95 17.13 3.04
CA THR A 263 19.00 18.59 2.85
C THR A 263 18.43 19.02 1.51
N ALA A 264 17.91 20.26 1.43
CA ALA A 264 17.35 20.85 0.21
C ALA A 264 18.27 20.72 -1.02
N LYS A 265 19.58 20.83 -0.83
CA LYS A 265 20.59 20.66 -1.90
C LYS A 265 20.51 19.32 -2.61
N HIS A 266 20.17 18.24 -1.91
CA HIS A 266 20.05 16.92 -2.53
C HIS A 266 18.80 16.82 -3.43
N PHE A 267 17.79 17.65 -3.17
CA PHE A 267 16.56 17.71 -3.97
C PHE A 267 16.65 18.68 -5.15
N ASP A 268 17.58 19.64 -5.14
CA ASP A 268 17.72 20.64 -6.22
C ASP A 268 17.88 20.01 -7.61
N LYS A 269 18.69 18.94 -7.70
CA LYS A 269 18.90 18.20 -8.95
C LYS A 269 17.63 17.46 -9.39
N MET A 270 16.89 16.88 -8.45
CA MET A 270 15.61 16.22 -8.74
C MET A 270 14.56 17.23 -9.20
N ASN A 271 14.51 18.39 -8.56
CA ASN A 271 13.63 19.50 -8.95
C ASN A 271 13.99 20.03 -10.35
N PHE A 272 15.28 20.15 -10.66
CA PHE A 272 15.74 20.54 -11.99
C PHE A 272 15.28 19.54 -13.06
N ARG A 273 15.56 18.25 -12.88
CA ARG A 273 15.10 17.19 -13.80
C ARG A 273 13.58 17.12 -13.91
N ALA A 274 12.86 17.28 -12.81
CA ALA A 274 11.40 17.32 -12.82
C ALA A 274 10.85 18.46 -13.67
N ARG A 275 11.53 19.61 -13.72
CA ARG A 275 11.19 20.72 -14.63
C ARG A 275 11.49 20.38 -16.07
N GLU A 276 12.65 19.78 -16.36
CA GLU A 276 13.00 19.33 -17.72
C GLU A 276 12.01 18.30 -18.27
N LEU A 277 11.51 17.41 -17.41
CA LEU A 277 10.48 16.42 -17.75
C LEU A 277 9.05 16.98 -17.72
N GLY A 278 8.86 18.26 -17.41
CA GLY A 278 7.54 18.90 -17.36
C GLY A 278 6.63 18.43 -16.21
N LEU A 279 7.18 17.78 -15.19
CA LEU A 279 6.43 17.29 -14.02
C LEU A 279 6.09 18.42 -13.04
N ILE A 280 6.95 19.44 -12.97
CA ILE A 280 6.76 20.65 -12.16
C ILE A 280 7.16 21.90 -12.97
N THR A 281 6.63 23.05 -12.58
CA THR A 281 6.96 24.36 -13.13
C THR A 281 8.16 24.99 -12.41
N ARG A 282 8.57 26.20 -12.84
CA ARG A 282 9.71 26.92 -12.27
C ARG A 282 9.48 27.39 -10.83
N ASP A 283 8.22 27.54 -10.41
CA ASP A 283 7.83 28.03 -9.09
C ASP A 283 7.45 26.91 -8.13
N GLU A 284 7.66 25.66 -8.56
CA GLU A 284 7.32 24.47 -7.79
C GLU A 284 8.58 23.68 -7.41
N ARG A 285 8.44 22.89 -6.35
CA ARG A 285 9.36 21.82 -5.94
C ARG A 285 8.58 20.54 -5.61
N LEU A 286 9.25 19.41 -5.72
CA LEU A 286 8.73 18.12 -5.28
C LEU A 286 8.62 18.07 -3.75
N LEU A 287 7.71 17.22 -3.26
CA LEU A 287 7.57 16.91 -1.84
C LEU A 287 8.60 15.85 -1.42
N ALA A 288 9.21 16.02 -0.24
CA ALA A 288 10.08 15.04 0.38
C ALA A 288 9.39 14.34 1.56
N LEU A 289 10.00 13.26 2.08
CA LEU A 289 9.50 12.57 3.28
C LEU A 289 9.39 13.52 4.49
N GLU A 290 10.27 14.52 4.59
CA GLU A 290 10.25 15.52 5.67
C GLU A 290 9.02 16.42 5.60
N ASP A 291 8.57 16.80 4.40
CA ASP A 291 7.32 17.53 4.22
C ASP A 291 6.14 16.69 4.71
N ALA A 292 6.05 15.43 4.27
CA ALA A 292 4.99 14.51 4.71
C ALA A 292 5.01 14.32 6.23
N SER A 293 6.19 14.08 6.82
CA SER A 293 6.37 13.91 8.26
C SER A 293 5.88 15.10 9.08
N SER A 294 5.91 16.30 8.50
CA SER A 294 5.46 17.53 9.19
C SER A 294 3.94 17.71 9.19
N VAL A 295 3.22 17.15 8.20
CA VAL A 295 1.79 17.44 7.97
C VAL A 295 0.85 16.24 8.10
N VAL A 296 1.32 15.00 7.92
CA VAL A 296 0.44 13.81 7.78
C VAL A 296 -0.43 13.53 9.00
N ASP A 297 0.07 13.85 10.20
CA ASP A 297 -0.63 13.68 11.47
C ASP A 297 -1.19 15.02 12.00
N SER A 298 -1.41 15.98 11.11
CA SER A 298 -2.07 17.25 11.43
C SER A 298 -3.57 17.08 11.62
N GLN A 299 -4.14 17.82 12.58
CA GLN A 299 -5.57 17.80 12.85
C GLN A 299 -6.37 18.33 11.66
N GLU A 300 -5.80 19.24 10.90
CA GLU A 300 -6.39 19.89 9.74
C GLU A 300 -6.64 18.88 8.60
N LEU A 301 -5.63 18.08 8.26
CA LEU A 301 -5.75 17.04 7.23
C LEU A 301 -6.63 15.86 7.67
N ASP A 302 -6.62 15.53 8.97
CA ASP A 302 -7.54 14.54 9.54
C ASP A 302 -8.98 15.06 9.52
N SER A 303 -9.21 16.33 9.84
CA SER A 303 -10.54 16.96 9.81
C SER A 303 -11.11 17.00 8.38
N LEU A 304 -10.28 17.28 7.38
CA LEU A 304 -10.69 17.22 5.98
C LEU A 304 -11.16 15.81 5.59
N ASN A 305 -10.39 14.78 5.91
CA ASN A 305 -10.79 13.39 5.64
C ASN A 305 -12.03 12.98 6.45
N ALA A 306 -12.21 13.50 7.67
CA ALA A 306 -13.34 13.16 8.52
C ALA A 306 -14.65 13.79 8.05
N ASN A 307 -14.60 15.02 7.54
CA ASN A 307 -15.80 15.82 7.22
C ASN A 307 -16.21 15.80 5.75
N TYR A 308 -15.33 15.36 4.84
CA TYR A 308 -15.61 15.38 3.41
C TYR A 308 -15.47 14.01 2.75
N ARG A 309 -16.24 13.81 1.69
CA ARG A 309 -16.12 12.73 0.71
C ARG A 309 -15.68 13.29 -0.64
N THR A 310 -15.05 12.44 -1.42
CA THR A 310 -14.64 12.74 -2.79
C THR A 310 -14.79 11.52 -3.68
N THR A 311 -15.03 11.74 -4.97
CA THR A 311 -14.99 10.70 -6.00
C THR A 311 -13.56 10.43 -6.48
N GLU A 312 -12.62 11.33 -6.24
CA GLU A 312 -11.21 11.20 -6.61
C GLU A 312 -10.31 11.74 -5.48
N THR A 313 -9.32 10.95 -5.08
CA THR A 313 -8.35 11.40 -4.08
C THR A 313 -7.41 12.42 -4.71
N HIS A 314 -7.34 13.62 -4.16
CA HIS A 314 -6.42 14.65 -4.64
C HIS A 314 -4.97 14.25 -4.33
N ARG A 315 -4.14 14.14 -5.37
CA ARG A 315 -2.73 13.77 -5.23
C ARG A 315 -1.92 15.06 -5.17
N VAL A 316 -1.35 15.36 -4.00
CA VAL A 316 -0.39 16.46 -3.87
C VAL A 316 0.97 15.92 -4.28
N LEU A 317 1.49 16.43 -5.39
CA LEU A 317 2.74 15.96 -6.00
C LEU A 317 3.90 16.95 -5.79
N LYS A 318 3.57 18.20 -5.46
CA LYS A 318 4.45 19.36 -5.51
C LYS A 318 3.88 20.49 -4.67
N VAL A 319 4.75 21.41 -4.29
CA VAL A 319 4.41 22.64 -3.56
C VAL A 319 5.20 23.81 -4.11
N HIS A 320 4.86 25.04 -3.70
CA HIS A 320 5.65 26.21 -4.07
C HIS A 320 7.10 26.08 -3.59
N LYS A 321 8.07 26.44 -4.46
CA LYS A 321 9.52 26.25 -4.19
C LYS A 321 10.01 26.99 -2.95
N ASP A 322 9.36 28.11 -2.61
CA ASP A 322 9.75 28.96 -1.48
C ASP A 322 9.31 28.40 -0.12
N ILE A 323 8.45 27.37 -0.11
CA ILE A 323 8.08 26.67 1.13
C ILE A 323 9.27 25.80 1.55
N PRO A 324 9.94 26.06 2.69
CA PRO A 324 11.08 25.25 3.12
C PRO A 324 10.67 23.79 3.37
N LEU A 325 11.63 22.87 3.28
CA LEU A 325 11.39 21.46 3.59
C LEU A 325 10.91 21.31 5.05
N GLY A 326 9.83 20.57 5.24
CA GLY A 326 9.27 20.28 6.57
C GLY A 326 8.63 21.49 7.28
N HIS A 327 8.45 22.63 6.60
CA HIS A 327 7.83 23.81 7.20
C HIS A 327 6.31 23.65 7.28
N LYS A 328 5.85 23.08 8.41
CA LYS A 328 4.49 22.61 8.63
C LYS A 328 3.41 23.64 8.27
N GLU A 329 3.49 24.87 8.78
CA GLU A 329 2.43 25.87 8.64
C GLU A 329 2.17 26.21 7.17
N SER A 330 3.23 26.54 6.43
CA SER A 330 3.13 26.88 5.00
C SER A 330 2.75 25.68 4.13
N LEU A 331 3.21 24.48 4.48
CA LEU A 331 2.79 23.25 3.79
C LEU A 331 1.29 23.00 3.98
N LEU A 332 0.77 23.13 5.20
CA LEU A 332 -0.65 22.96 5.48
C LEU A 332 -1.50 24.00 4.77
N GLU A 333 -1.10 25.27 4.82
CA GLU A 333 -1.81 26.34 4.12
C GLU A 333 -1.92 26.05 2.61
N TYR A 334 -0.80 25.69 1.98
CA TYR A 334 -0.76 25.36 0.56
C TYR A 334 -1.61 24.12 0.22
N ILE A 335 -1.40 23.01 0.95
CA ILE A 335 -2.09 21.74 0.71
C ILE A 335 -3.60 21.90 0.90
N ILE A 336 -4.03 22.58 1.96
CA ILE A 336 -5.46 22.79 2.24
C ILE A 336 -6.10 23.67 1.16
N ALA A 337 -5.41 24.74 0.72
CA ALA A 337 -5.90 25.57 -0.37
C ALA A 337 -6.06 24.77 -1.66
N GLU A 338 -5.08 23.92 -1.99
CA GLU A 338 -5.13 23.06 -3.17
C GLU A 338 -6.28 22.05 -3.10
N ILE A 339 -6.46 21.40 -1.94
CA ILE A 339 -7.56 20.44 -1.70
C ILE A 339 -8.93 21.12 -1.81
N ARG A 340 -9.11 22.29 -1.17
CA ARG A 340 -10.39 23.02 -1.17
C ARG A 340 -10.76 23.60 -2.53
N SER A 341 -9.80 23.73 -3.44
CA SER A 341 -10.08 24.09 -4.83
C SER A 341 -10.77 22.96 -5.61
N LYS A 342 -10.82 21.74 -5.07
CA LYS A 342 -11.47 20.58 -5.68
C LYS A 342 -12.92 20.44 -5.22
N LYS A 343 -13.71 19.68 -5.97
CA LYS A 343 -15.08 19.35 -5.62
C LYS A 343 -15.08 18.34 -4.45
N LEU A 344 -15.51 18.79 -3.28
CA LEU A 344 -15.68 17.99 -2.08
C LEU A 344 -17.15 17.97 -1.66
N GLU A 345 -17.62 16.84 -1.14
CA GLU A 345 -18.98 16.68 -0.62
C GLU A 345 -18.92 16.57 0.90
N GLU A 346 -19.66 17.43 1.61
CA GLU A 346 -19.73 17.35 3.07
C GLU A 346 -20.46 16.06 3.50
N ILE A 347 -19.92 15.42 4.53
CA ILE A 347 -20.56 14.28 5.16
C ILE A 347 -21.62 14.82 6.11
N GLU A 348 -22.88 14.55 5.81
CA GLU A 348 -23.97 14.79 6.76
C GLU A 348 -23.74 13.94 8.01
N HIS A 349 -23.29 14.58 9.08
CA HIS A 349 -23.36 13.99 10.41
C HIS A 349 -24.84 13.99 10.81
N ARG A 350 -25.52 12.86 10.60
CA ARG A 350 -26.83 12.67 11.22
C ARG A 350 -26.59 12.62 12.72
N ASP A 351 -26.88 13.73 13.41
CA ASP A 351 -27.02 13.76 14.85
C ASP A 351 -27.96 12.61 15.23
N CYS A 352 -27.40 11.56 15.85
CA CYS A 352 -28.18 10.43 16.30
C CYS A 352 -28.96 10.93 17.53
N PRO A 353 -30.29 11.14 17.45
CA PRO A 353 -31.04 11.74 18.54
C PRO A 353 -31.45 10.64 19.51
N TYR A 354 -30.48 10.00 20.16
CA TYR A 354 -30.76 9.06 21.25
C TYR A 354 -29.70 9.19 22.34
N THR A 355 -29.77 10.31 23.06
CA THR A 355 -29.50 10.33 24.50
C THR A 355 -30.83 10.21 25.23
N LEU A 356 -31.07 9.05 25.85
CA LEU A 356 -31.82 8.92 27.10
C LEU A 356 -31.06 7.97 28.02
#